data_AF-A0A973FRN4-F1
#
_entry.id   AF-A0A973FRN4-F1
#
_cell.length_a   1.000
_cell.length_b   1.000
_cell.length_c   1.000
_cell.angle_alpha   90.00
_cell.angle_beta   90.00
_cell.angle_gamma   90.00
#
_symmetry.space_group_name_H-M   'P 1'
#
loop_
_entity.id
_entity.type
_entity.pdbx_description
1 polymer ?
#
loop_
_entity_poly.entity_id
_entity_poly.type
_entity_poly.pdbx_seq_one_letter_code
_entity_poly.pdbx_strand_id
1 'polypeptide(L)'
;MDSTTIPFTIRLPEELPFVFSLQALVERLQTLTDKRKARGIRYPLDVLLLVAVLARLAGESRLEPMADWARLRAADLAALLGLPRATMPHAAM
;
A
#
# COMPACT_ATOMS: atom_id res chain seq x y z
N MET A 1 22.27 -15.40 -6.16
CA MET A 1 21.03 -14.60 -6.11
C MET A 1 21.48 -13.19 -5.80
N ASP A 2 21.69 -12.39 -6.84
CA ASP A 2 22.30 -11.07 -6.68
C ASP A 2 21.24 -10.11 -6.15
N SER A 3 21.48 -9.56 -4.96
CA SER A 3 20.57 -8.61 -4.34
C SER A 3 20.60 -7.31 -5.14
N THR A 4 19.49 -6.98 -5.81
CA THR A 4 19.30 -5.73 -6.57
C THR A 4 19.02 -4.53 -5.67
N THR A 5 19.17 -4.69 -4.35
CA THR A 5 18.93 -3.63 -3.37
C THR A 5 20.08 -2.64 -3.42
N ILE A 6 19.86 -1.47 -4.02
CA ILE A 6 20.79 -0.34 -3.89
C ILE A 6 20.71 0.12 -2.43
N PRO A 7 21.80 0.06 -1.65
CA PRO A 7 21.78 0.57 -0.29
C PRO A 7 21.56 2.08 -0.36
N PHE A 8 20.46 2.54 0.21
CA PHE A 8 20.19 3.95 0.42
C PHE A 8 20.07 4.19 1.91
N THR A 9 20.57 5.35 2.35
CA THR A 9 20.49 5.74 3.76
C THR A 9 19.45 6.83 3.88
N ILE A 10 18.40 6.57 4.65
CA ILE A 10 17.45 7.60 5.06
C ILE A 10 18.01 8.24 6.33
N ARG A 11 18.20 9.57 6.31
CA ARG A 11 18.50 10.35 7.51
C ARG A 11 17.18 10.68 8.19
N LEU A 12 16.92 10.02 9.33
CA LEU A 12 15.79 10.36 10.18
C LEU A 12 16.24 11.37 11.24
N PRO A 13 15.40 12.34 11.64
CA PRO A 13 15.72 13.23 12.75
C PRO A 13 15.88 12.42 14.04
N GLU A 14 16.96 12.63 14.79
CA GLU A 14 17.22 11.91 16.04
C GLU A 14 16.38 12.43 17.21
N GLU A 15 15.95 13.69 17.16
CA GLU A 15 15.37 14.41 18.30
C GLU A 15 13.86 14.60 18.22
N LEU A 16 13.19 14.13 17.16
CA LEU A 16 11.75 14.37 16.95
C LEU A 16 11.00 13.12 16.49
N PRO A 17 9.76 12.89 16.99
CA PRO A 17 8.86 11.98 16.31
C PRO A 17 8.58 12.53 14.91
N PHE A 18 8.99 11.80 13.88
CA PHE A 18 8.66 12.13 12.50
C PHE A 18 7.35 11.47 12.12
N VAL A 19 6.47 12.24 11.48
CA VAL A 19 5.16 11.78 11.02
C VAL A 19 5.20 11.67 9.52
N PHE A 20 4.78 10.52 8.98
CA PHE A 20 4.52 10.38 7.56
C PHE A 20 3.08 10.79 7.24
N SER A 21 2.92 11.73 6.32
CA SER A 21 1.59 12.02 5.77
C SER A 21 1.18 10.92 4.81
N LEU A 22 0.18 10.13 5.20
CA LEU A 22 -0.44 9.14 4.30
C LEU A 22 -1.08 9.81 3.09
N GLN A 23 -1.60 11.03 3.25
CA GLN A 23 -2.15 11.80 2.16
C GLN A 23 -1.06 12.16 1.13
N ALA A 24 0.09 12.68 1.56
CA ALA A 24 1.19 13.00 0.65
C ALA A 24 1.71 11.74 -0.08
N LEU A 25 1.71 10.59 0.61
CA LEU A 25 2.04 9.31 -0.02
C LEU A 25 1.01 8.95 -1.10
N VAL A 26 -0.29 9.04 -0.83
CA VAL A 26 -1.34 8.79 -1.82
C VAL A 26 -1.21 9.73 -3.02
N GLU A 27 -1.05 11.02 -2.79
CA GLU A 27 -0.85 12.03 -3.85
C GLU A 27 0.34 11.65 -4.74
N ARG A 28 1.44 11.16 -4.13
CA ARG A 28 2.58 10.68 -4.90
C ARG A 28 2.27 9.41 -5.70
N LEU A 29 1.55 8.47 -5.12
CA LEU A 29 1.16 7.22 -5.80
C LEU A 29 0.20 7.47 -6.97
N GLN A 30 -0.66 8.50 -6.87
CA GLN A 30 -1.55 8.91 -7.95
C GLN A 30 -0.82 9.42 -9.20
N THR A 31 0.43 9.84 -9.08
CA THR A 31 1.27 10.23 -10.23
C THR A 31 1.75 9.04 -11.06
N LEU A 32 1.55 7.80 -10.58
CA LEU A 32 1.97 6.60 -11.28
C LEU A 32 0.98 6.22 -12.37
N THR A 33 1.49 5.96 -13.57
CA THR A 33 0.66 5.46 -14.67
C THR A 33 0.21 4.03 -14.40
N ASP A 34 -1.10 3.81 -14.35
CA ASP A 34 -1.67 2.46 -14.27
C ASP A 34 -1.54 1.73 -15.61
N LYS A 35 -0.72 0.68 -15.62
CA LYS A 35 -0.48 -0.17 -16.80
C LYS A 35 -1.45 -1.36 -16.89
N ARG A 36 -2.37 -1.51 -15.94
CA ARG A 36 -3.35 -2.61 -15.95
C ARG A 36 -4.38 -2.39 -17.07
N LYS A 37 -4.86 -3.49 -17.66
CA LYS A 37 -5.96 -3.43 -18.62
C LYS A 37 -7.23 -2.95 -17.94
N ALA A 38 -7.97 -2.04 -18.57
CA ALA A 38 -9.18 -1.42 -18.00
C ALA A 38 -10.25 -2.44 -17.59
N ARG A 39 -10.33 -3.59 -18.27
CA ARG A 39 -11.29 -4.65 -17.96
C ARG A 39 -10.92 -5.32 -16.63
N GLY A 40 -11.76 -5.12 -15.62
CA GLY A 40 -11.63 -5.76 -14.31
C GLY A 40 -10.90 -4.94 -13.25
N ILE A 41 -10.66 -3.65 -13.49
CA ILE A 41 -10.12 -2.74 -12.46
C ILE A 41 -11.22 -2.48 -11.41
N ARG A 42 -11.07 -3.12 -10.24
CA ARG A 42 -11.95 -2.92 -9.07
C ARG A 42 -11.45 -1.85 -8.11
N TYR A 43 -10.14 -1.65 -8.06
CA TYR A 43 -9.47 -0.69 -7.19
C TYR A 43 -8.51 0.18 -7.99
N PRO A 44 -8.50 1.50 -7.74
CA PRO A 44 -7.44 2.40 -8.20
C PRO A 44 -6.04 1.90 -7.83
N LEU A 45 -5.02 2.27 -8.62
CA LEU A 45 -3.66 1.77 -8.42
C LEU A 45 -3.04 2.28 -7.12
N ASP A 46 -3.24 3.56 -6.82
CA ASP A 46 -2.81 4.22 -5.59
C ASP A 46 -3.35 3.52 -4.34
N VAL A 47 -4.62 3.11 -4.33
CA VAL A 47 -5.21 2.31 -3.24
C VAL A 47 -4.48 0.99 -3.06
N LEU A 48 -4.22 0.25 -4.14
CA LEU A 48 -3.51 -1.03 -4.07
C LEU A 48 -2.09 -0.87 -3.54
N LEU A 49 -1.38 0.16 -4.01
CA LEU A 49 -0.02 0.43 -3.61
C LEU A 49 0.05 0.89 -2.15
N LEU A 50 -0.89 1.74 -1.69
CA LEU A 50 -0.93 2.16 -0.30
C LEU A 50 -1.17 0.97 0.63
N VAL A 51 -2.15 0.12 0.34
CA VAL A 51 -2.42 -1.10 1.12
C VAL A 51 -1.18 -2.01 1.15
N ALA A 52 -0.50 -2.17 0.00
CA ALA A 52 0.72 -2.95 -0.06
C ALA A 52 1.87 -2.34 0.77
N VAL A 53 2.05 -1.03 0.74
CA VAL A 53 3.06 -0.34 1.57
C VAL A 53 2.75 -0.52 3.06
N LEU A 54 1.50 -0.34 3.48
CA LEU A 54 1.11 -0.51 4.88
C LEU A 54 1.31 -1.95 5.36
N ALA A 55 0.91 -2.95 4.56
CA ALA A 55 1.15 -4.35 4.86
C ALA A 55 2.66 -4.66 4.93
N ARG A 56 3.47 -4.07 4.05
CA ARG A 56 4.93 -4.21 4.05
C ARG A 56 5.55 -3.65 5.33
N LEU A 57 5.10 -2.48 5.79
CA LEU A 57 5.53 -1.87 7.04
C LEU A 57 5.07 -2.68 8.27
N ALA A 58 3.96 -3.40 8.16
CA ALA A 58 3.50 -4.35 9.18
C ALA A 58 4.27 -5.68 9.20
N GLY A 59 5.27 -5.85 8.32
CA GLY A 59 6.14 -7.03 8.27
C GLY A 59 5.82 -8.02 7.15
N GLU A 60 4.76 -7.79 6.38
CA GLU A 60 4.38 -8.70 5.30
C GLU A 60 5.31 -8.56 4.09
N SER A 61 5.64 -9.68 3.46
CA SER A 61 6.60 -9.73 2.33
C SER A 61 6.06 -10.41 1.08
N ARG A 62 4.94 -11.11 1.22
CA ARG A 62 4.32 -11.90 0.16
C ARG A 62 2.91 -11.37 -0.11
N LEU A 63 2.44 -11.54 -1.34
CA LEU A 63 1.13 -11.02 -1.77
C LEU A 63 -0.04 -11.63 -0.99
N GLU A 64 -0.01 -12.93 -0.68
CA GLU A 64 -1.13 -13.57 0.03
C GLU A 64 -1.26 -13.06 1.48
N PRO A 65 -0.19 -13.05 2.30
CA PRO A 65 -0.23 -12.44 3.63
C PRO A 65 -0.58 -10.94 3.62
N MET A 66 -0.16 -10.18 2.61
CA MET A 66 -0.56 -8.77 2.47
C MET A 66 -2.07 -8.63 2.25
N ALA A 67 -2.68 -9.50 1.44
CA ALA A 67 -4.12 -9.51 1.22
C ALA A 67 -4.89 -9.91 2.49
N ASP A 68 -4.41 -10.90 3.24
CA ASP A 68 -5.00 -11.28 4.53
C ASP A 68 -4.89 -10.16 5.57
N TRP A 69 -3.73 -9.52 5.65
CA TRP A 69 -3.51 -8.36 6.52
C TRP A 69 -4.51 -7.24 6.22
N ALA A 70 -4.75 -6.96 4.93
CA ALA A 70 -5.71 -5.97 4.50
C ALA A 70 -7.14 -6.40 4.86
N ARG A 71 -7.50 -7.67 4.59
CA ARG A 71 -8.82 -8.23 4.91
C ARG A 71 -9.17 -8.11 6.39
N LEU A 72 -8.23 -8.38 7.28
CA LEU A 72 -8.42 -8.24 8.74
C LEU A 72 -8.66 -6.79 9.18
N ARG A 73 -8.26 -5.81 8.36
CA ARG A 73 -8.38 -4.36 8.61
C ARG A 73 -9.31 -3.66 7.62
N ALA A 74 -10.21 -4.42 6.98
CA ALA A 74 -11.02 -3.92 5.88
C ALA A 74 -11.89 -2.70 6.25
N ALA A 75 -12.40 -2.65 7.48
CA ALA A 75 -13.21 -1.53 7.96
C ALA A 75 -12.36 -0.26 8.10
N ASP A 76 -11.22 -0.34 8.78
CA ASP A 76 -10.31 0.79 8.99
C ASP A 76 -9.75 1.31 7.67
N LEU A 77 -9.34 0.41 6.78
CA LEU A 77 -8.82 0.76 5.47
C LEU A 77 -9.91 1.37 4.58
N ALA A 78 -11.15 0.86 4.62
CA ALA A 78 -12.24 1.45 3.85
C ALA A 78 -12.57 2.87 4.32
N ALA A 79 -12.56 3.12 5.64
CA ALA A 79 -12.74 4.46 6.20
C ALA A 79 -11.60 5.40 5.81
N LEU A 80 -10.35 4.95 5.96
CA LEU A 80 -9.14 5.72 5.63
C LEU A 80 -9.08 6.12 4.15
N LEU A 81 -9.49 5.21 3.27
CA LEU A 81 -9.37 5.36 1.81
C LEU A 81 -10.66 5.86 1.14
N GLY A 82 -11.73 6.08 1.91
CA GLY A 82 -13.03 6.48 1.37
C GLY A 82 -13.65 5.44 0.42
N LEU A 83 -13.43 4.15 0.67
CA LEU A 83 -13.95 3.09 -0.19
C LEU A 83 -15.46 2.88 0.06
N PRO A 84 -16.27 2.68 -1.01
CA PRO A 84 -17.71 2.50 -0.86
C PRO A 84 -18.10 1.17 -0.20
N ARG A 85 -17.17 0.21 -0.10
CA ARG A 85 -17.39 -1.10 0.51
C ARG A 85 -16.16 -1.52 1.32
N ALA A 86 -16.39 -2.14 2.47
CA ALA A 86 -15.36 -2.76 3.30
C ALA A 86 -14.92 -4.12 2.75
N THR A 87 -14.56 -4.16 1.47
CA THR A 87 -13.96 -5.32 0.81
C THR A 87 -12.57 -4.94 0.37
N MET A 88 -11.60 -5.83 0.59
CA MET A 88 -10.20 -5.56 0.29
C MET A 88 -9.71 -6.33 -0.94
N PRO A 89 -8.64 -5.85 -1.60
CA PRO A 89 -7.98 -6.58 -2.67
C PRO A 89 -7.53 -7.95 -2.16
N HIS A 90 -7.95 -9.00 -2.85
CA HIS A 90 -7.53 -10.36 -2.61
C HIS A 90 -7.10 -10.98 -3.94
N ALA A 91 -6.16 -11.93 -3.89
CA ALA A 91 -5.87 -12.75 -5.05
C ALA A 91 -7.16 -13.49 -5.44
N ALA A 92 -7.59 -13.32 -6.70
CA ALA A 92 -8.55 -14.26 -7.26
C ALA A 92 -7.77 -15.58 -7.43
N MET A 93 -8.11 -16.58 -6.62
CA MET A 93 -7.72 -17.95 -6.92
C MET A 93 -8.36 -18.39 -8.23
#